data_AF-A0A429D2V3-F1
#
_entry.id   AF-A0A429D2V3-F1
#
_cell.length_a   1.000
_cell.length_b   1.000
_cell.length_c   1.000
_cell.angle_alpha   90.00
_cell.angle_beta   90.00
_cell.angle_gamma   90.00
#
_symmetry.space_group_name_H-M   'P 1'
#
loop_
_entity.id
_entity.type
_entity.pdbx_description
1 polymer ?
#
loop_
_entity_poly.entity_id
_entity_poly.type
_entity_poly.pdbx_seq_one_letter_code
_entity_poly.pdbx_strand_id
1 'polypeptide(L)'
;MTAPVNQLWQQITTLLQEHAPATSRAIRPAGPAEEIRGLERVVGLSLPADLVDWWTLTDGVDDRHDQQAGTLVPNRFVPLSASRAREEYQRLSESTATDPTCCGPDQTHQNQAGDDGSPFCSALVPISTDGTGAALCVDLRSGDDHGMIMIMAPGDGFSATHWGSVTDMLTEIAERLDSYAHGTELPYGEKHPTVTTEGMLHWP
;
A
#
# COMPACT_ATOMS: atom_id res chain seq x y z
N MET A 1 -11.64 -13.04 13.22
CA MET A 1 -10.54 -12.25 13.83
C MET A 1 -9.43 -12.26 12.80
N THR A 2 -9.11 -11.10 12.24
CA THR A 2 -8.03 -10.96 11.26
C THR A 2 -6.68 -11.18 11.96
N ALA A 3 -5.75 -11.86 11.31
CA ALA A 3 -4.43 -12.10 11.88
C ALA A 3 -3.66 -10.77 12.03
N PRO A 4 -2.77 -10.64 13.03
CA PRO A 4 -1.97 -9.43 13.18
C PRO A 4 -0.95 -9.28 12.03
N VAL A 5 -0.57 -8.03 11.73
CA VAL A 5 0.32 -7.68 10.61
C VAL A 5 1.63 -8.47 10.64
N ASN A 6 2.23 -8.65 11.82
CA ASN A 6 3.48 -9.41 11.97
C ASN A 6 3.33 -10.88 11.54
N GLN A 7 2.21 -11.52 11.85
CA GLN A 7 1.94 -12.91 11.47
C GLN A 7 1.69 -13.02 9.98
N LEU A 8 0.87 -12.12 9.41
CA LEU A 8 0.62 -12.08 7.97
C LEU A 8 1.93 -11.85 7.19
N TRP A 9 2.76 -10.91 7.64
CA TRP A 9 4.02 -10.60 6.99
C TRP A 9 5.02 -11.76 7.08
N GLN A 10 5.11 -12.45 8.22
CA GLN A 10 5.92 -13.65 8.37
C GLN A 10 5.48 -14.74 7.36
N GLN A 11 4.17 -14.97 7.21
CA GLN A 11 3.63 -15.93 6.26
C GLN A 11 3.97 -15.54 4.81
N ILE A 12 3.69 -14.29 4.42
CA ILE A 12 4.00 -13.77 3.07
C ILE A 12 5.47 -13.95 2.75
N THR A 13 6.36 -13.47 3.64
CA THR A 13 7.81 -13.54 3.38
C THR A 13 8.33 -14.97 3.30
N THR A 14 7.76 -15.90 4.07
CA THR A 14 8.11 -17.33 4.01
C THR A 14 7.70 -17.93 2.67
N LEU A 15 6.46 -17.71 2.24
CA LEU A 15 5.95 -18.18 0.94
C LEU A 15 6.75 -17.59 -0.23
N LEU A 16 7.12 -16.31 -0.16
CA LEU A 16 7.95 -15.68 -1.20
C LEU A 16 9.36 -16.25 -1.24
N GLN A 17 9.99 -16.54 -0.09
CA GLN A 17 11.32 -17.14 -0.06
C GLN A 17 11.35 -18.51 -0.75
N GLU A 18 10.30 -19.30 -0.56
CA GLU A 18 10.18 -20.65 -1.12
C GLU A 18 9.76 -20.64 -2.59
N HIS A 19 8.78 -19.79 -2.94
CA HIS A 19 8.10 -19.87 -4.23
C HIS A 19 8.43 -18.73 -5.19
N ALA A 20 8.78 -17.53 -4.71
CA ALA A 20 9.08 -16.34 -5.53
C ALA A 20 10.38 -15.65 -5.06
N PRO A 21 11.54 -16.34 -5.13
CA PRO A 21 12.77 -15.89 -4.49
C PRO A 21 13.38 -14.61 -5.09
N ALA A 22 13.02 -14.21 -6.31
CA ALA A 22 13.44 -12.90 -6.83
C ALA A 22 12.63 -11.77 -6.17
N THR A 23 11.31 -11.93 -6.05
CA THR A 23 10.46 -10.97 -5.33
C THR A 23 10.84 -10.89 -3.86
N SER A 24 11.11 -12.03 -3.21
CA SER A 24 11.60 -12.04 -1.82
C SER A 24 12.88 -11.21 -1.63
N ARG A 25 13.82 -11.27 -2.58
CA ARG A 25 15.08 -10.52 -2.53
C ARG A 25 14.92 -9.02 -2.80
N ALA A 26 13.89 -8.62 -3.53
CA ALA A 26 13.60 -7.20 -3.80
C ALA A 26 13.02 -6.48 -2.57
N ILE A 27 12.39 -7.22 -1.66
CA ILE A 27 11.82 -6.67 -0.42
C ILE A 27 12.95 -6.31 0.53
N ARG A 28 13.00 -5.05 0.94
CA ARG A 28 14.02 -4.54 1.85
C ARG A 28 13.63 -4.82 3.30
N PRO A 29 14.61 -5.12 4.18
CA PRO A 29 14.33 -5.21 5.61
C PRO A 29 13.84 -3.86 6.14
N ALA A 30 13.29 -3.86 7.36
CA ALA A 30 12.78 -2.66 8.03
C ALA A 30 13.76 -1.48 7.99
N GLY A 31 13.20 -0.31 7.66
CA GLY A 31 13.95 0.95 7.56
C GLY A 31 14.04 1.70 8.90
N PRO A 32 14.64 2.90 8.90
CA PRO A 32 14.70 3.72 10.10
C PRO A 32 13.31 4.21 10.53
N ALA A 33 12.94 3.96 11.79
CA ALA A 33 11.65 4.41 12.35
C ALA A 33 11.47 5.95 12.33
N GLU A 34 12.55 6.72 12.19
CA GLU A 34 12.49 8.17 12.01
C GLU A 34 11.81 8.59 10.70
N GLU A 35 11.86 7.77 9.66
CA GLU A 35 11.20 8.10 8.39
C GLU A 35 9.68 8.01 8.53
N ILE A 36 9.16 7.01 9.27
CA ILE A 36 7.73 6.88 9.60
C ILE A 36 7.27 8.10 10.41
N ARG A 37 8.00 8.46 11.47
CA ARG A 37 7.72 9.68 12.26
C ARG A 37 7.85 10.97 11.44
N GLY A 38 8.75 10.99 10.47
CA GLY A 38 8.94 12.10 9.55
C GLY A 38 7.72 12.30 8.65
N LEU A 39 7.20 11.22 8.10
CA LEU A 39 5.98 11.23 7.30
C LEU A 39 4.77 11.69 8.13
N GLU A 40 4.55 11.08 9.30
CA GLU A 40 3.44 11.44 10.19
C GLU A 40 3.48 12.93 10.58
N ARG A 41 4.66 13.52 10.80
CA ARG A 41 4.80 14.96 11.06
C ARG A 41 4.48 15.85 9.85
N VAL A 42 4.80 15.40 8.64
CA VAL A 42 4.56 16.17 7.40
C VAL A 42 3.08 16.13 7.03
N VAL A 43 2.44 14.98 7.19
CA VAL A 43 0.99 14.81 7.01
C VAL A 43 0.22 15.50 8.14
N GLY A 44 0.74 15.36 9.36
CA GLY A 44 0.25 15.88 10.64
C GLY A 44 -1.05 15.25 11.15
N LEU A 45 -1.50 14.18 10.50
CA LEU A 45 -2.51 13.25 11.01
C LEU A 45 -1.81 11.98 11.49
N SER A 46 -2.39 11.33 12.50
CA SER A 46 -1.87 10.06 12.99
C SER A 46 -1.98 8.96 11.92
N LEU A 47 -0.93 8.15 11.79
CA LEU A 47 -0.96 7.00 10.88
C LEU A 47 -1.69 5.81 11.54
N PRO A 48 -2.44 4.99 10.78
CA PRO A 48 -3.06 3.78 11.30
C PRO A 48 -2.01 2.79 11.82
N ALA A 49 -2.36 2.09 12.89
CA ALA A 49 -1.42 1.19 13.58
C ALA A 49 -0.91 0.07 12.67
N ASP A 50 -1.75 -0.47 11.79
CA ASP A 50 -1.37 -1.55 10.88
C ASP A 50 -0.41 -1.11 9.77
N LEU A 51 -0.56 0.12 9.26
CA LEU A 51 0.43 0.73 8.37
C LEU A 51 1.78 0.91 9.06
N VAL A 52 1.78 1.44 10.28
CA VAL A 52 3.01 1.62 11.07
C VAL A 52 3.67 0.26 11.33
N ASP A 53 2.91 -0.73 11.79
CA ASP A 53 3.39 -2.08 12.04
C ASP A 53 4.00 -2.69 10.77
N TRP A 54 3.36 -2.52 9.61
CA TRP A 54 3.89 -3.03 8.35
C TRP A 54 5.24 -2.40 7.99
N TRP A 55 5.37 -1.07 8.09
CA TRP A 55 6.64 -0.39 7.85
C TRP A 55 7.72 -0.69 8.91
N THR A 56 7.36 -1.14 10.10
CA THR A 56 8.37 -1.64 11.07
C THR A 56 8.96 -3.00 10.70
N LEU A 57 8.34 -3.71 9.75
CA LEU A 57 8.77 -5.03 9.29
C LEU A 57 9.47 -5.00 7.93
N THR A 58 9.25 -3.95 7.13
CA THR A 58 9.80 -3.80 5.78
C THR A 58 10.00 -2.34 5.41
N ASP A 59 11.04 -2.06 4.63
CA ASP A 59 11.25 -0.75 3.98
C ASP A 59 10.79 -0.75 2.52
N GLY A 60 9.74 -1.51 2.23
CA GLY A 60 9.18 -1.67 0.89
C GLY A 60 10.19 -2.26 -0.10
N VAL A 61 10.11 -1.80 -1.34
CA VAL A 61 11.04 -2.16 -2.42
C VAL A 61 11.72 -0.89 -2.95
N ASP A 62 12.91 -1.00 -3.54
CA ASP A 62 13.44 0.09 -4.36
C ASP A 62 12.59 0.23 -5.64
N ASP A 63 11.58 1.11 -5.56
CA ASP A 63 10.60 1.36 -6.62
C ASP A 63 11.21 1.87 -7.94
N ARG A 64 12.48 2.29 -7.93
CA ARG A 64 13.18 2.83 -9.09
C ARG A 64 14.05 1.79 -9.79
N HIS A 65 14.54 0.78 -9.08
CA HIS A 65 15.47 -0.22 -9.62
C HIS A 65 14.87 -1.63 -9.68
N ASP A 66 13.99 -1.98 -8.74
CA ASP A 66 13.49 -3.34 -8.56
C ASP A 66 12.00 -3.49 -8.88
N GLN A 67 11.40 -2.50 -9.57
CA GLN A 67 9.96 -2.43 -9.82
C GLN A 67 9.38 -3.72 -10.41
N GLN A 68 10.09 -4.37 -11.34
CA GLN A 68 9.60 -5.59 -11.99
C GLN A 68 9.55 -6.80 -11.05
N ALA A 69 10.53 -6.94 -10.15
CA ALA A 69 10.54 -8.02 -9.15
C ALA A 69 9.72 -7.64 -7.91
N GLY A 70 9.46 -6.35 -7.70
CA GLY A 70 8.85 -5.75 -6.52
C GLY A 70 7.34 -5.66 -6.50
N THR A 71 6.63 -6.15 -7.51
CA THR A 71 5.17 -6.10 -7.60
C THR A 71 4.50 -7.05 -6.59
N LEU A 72 4.58 -6.72 -5.31
CA LEU A 72 4.07 -7.52 -4.21
C LEU A 72 2.56 -7.39 -4.05
N VAL A 73 2.01 -6.20 -4.29
CA VAL A 73 0.59 -5.92 -4.11
C VAL A 73 -0.15 -6.19 -5.44
N PRO A 74 -1.38 -6.73 -5.41
CA PRO A 74 -2.18 -6.97 -6.62
C PRO A 74 -2.26 -5.73 -7.52
N ASN A 75 -2.49 -5.93 -8.83
CA ASN A 75 -2.49 -4.86 -9.85
C ASN A 75 -1.14 -4.14 -10.03
N ARG A 76 -0.03 -4.87 -9.86
CA ARG A 76 1.36 -4.40 -10.12
C ARG A 76 1.86 -3.31 -9.19
N PHE A 77 1.22 -3.13 -8.03
CA PHE A 77 1.66 -2.16 -7.05
C PHE A 77 2.92 -2.64 -6.31
N VAL A 78 3.87 -1.73 -6.18
CA VAL A 78 5.14 -1.91 -5.48
C VAL A 78 5.08 -1.14 -4.16
N PRO A 79 5.29 -1.80 -3.00
CA PRO A 79 5.32 -1.14 -1.70
C PRO A 79 6.40 -0.07 -1.63
N LEU A 80 6.02 1.13 -1.19
CA LEU A 80 6.96 2.22 -0.92
C LEU A 80 7.59 2.07 0.46
N SER A 81 8.85 2.50 0.59
CA SER A 81 9.41 2.86 1.90
C SER A 81 8.70 4.06 2.48
N ALA A 82 8.78 4.24 3.80
CA ALA A 82 8.26 5.43 4.47
C ALA A 82 8.90 6.73 3.94
N SER A 83 10.19 6.69 3.58
CA SER A 83 10.89 7.84 2.99
C SER A 83 10.37 8.18 1.59
N ARG A 84 10.15 7.18 0.74
CA ARG A 84 9.55 7.36 -0.60
C ARG A 84 8.08 7.76 -0.53
N ALA A 85 7.31 7.21 0.41
CA ALA A 85 5.95 7.65 0.70
C ALA A 85 5.90 9.14 1.06
N ARG A 86 6.85 9.63 1.88
CA ARG A 86 6.98 11.06 2.17
C ARG A 86 7.30 11.90 0.93
N GLU A 87 8.26 11.46 0.12
CA GLU A 87 8.60 12.14 -1.13
C GLU A 87 7.40 12.24 -2.08
N GLU A 88 6.65 11.14 -2.25
CA GLU A 88 5.44 11.13 -3.08
C GLU A 88 4.32 11.99 -2.47
N TYR A 89 4.10 11.94 -1.16
CA TYR A 89 3.13 12.79 -0.48
C TYR A 89 3.41 14.28 -0.70
N GLN A 90 4.68 14.70 -0.55
CA GLN A 90 5.11 16.07 -0.80
C GLN A 90 4.90 16.46 -2.26
N ARG A 91 5.32 15.60 -3.19
CA ARG A 91 5.13 15.82 -4.63
C ARG A 91 3.64 15.99 -4.98
N LEU A 92 2.76 15.14 -4.46
CA LEU A 92 1.32 15.21 -4.71
C LEU A 92 0.74 16.51 -4.15
N SER A 93 1.08 16.84 -2.90
CA SER A 93 0.62 18.04 -2.22
C SER A 93 1.04 19.33 -2.94
N GLU A 94 2.26 19.37 -3.51
CA GLU A 94 2.78 20.52 -4.25
C GLU A 94 2.24 20.61 -5.69
N SER A 95 2.12 19.47 -6.39
CA SER A 95 1.83 19.45 -7.83
C SER A 95 0.35 19.49 -8.22
N THR A 96 -0.55 19.02 -7.34
CA THR A 96 -1.95 18.82 -7.72
C THR A 96 -2.92 19.89 -7.23
N ALA A 97 -2.47 20.77 -6.31
CA ALA A 97 -3.33 21.60 -5.47
C ALA A 97 -4.39 20.75 -4.75
N THR A 98 -4.28 20.62 -3.44
CA THR A 98 -5.27 19.86 -2.64
C THR A 98 -6.69 20.33 -2.95
N ASP A 99 -7.64 19.40 -2.99
CA ASP A 99 -9.05 19.65 -3.23
C ASP A 99 -9.56 20.73 -2.27
N PRO A 100 -9.86 21.95 -2.74
CA PRO A 100 -10.28 23.06 -1.88
C PRO A 100 -11.70 22.88 -1.34
N THR A 101 -12.47 21.94 -1.88
CA THR A 101 -13.80 21.60 -1.38
C THR A 101 -13.75 20.61 -0.21
N CYS A 102 -12.70 19.79 -0.16
CA CYS A 102 -12.46 18.86 0.94
C CYS A 102 -11.48 19.42 1.98
N CYS A 103 -10.30 19.89 1.55
CA CYS A 103 -9.17 20.25 2.42
C CYS A 103 -9.29 21.69 2.92
N GLY A 104 -9.40 21.84 4.24
CA GLY A 104 -9.41 23.11 4.93
C GLY A 104 -8.11 23.41 5.69
N PRO A 105 -8.02 24.57 6.35
CA PRO A 105 -6.93 24.88 7.26
C PRO A 105 -6.87 23.88 8.43
N ASP A 106 -5.71 23.77 9.06
CA ASP A 106 -5.48 22.94 10.26
C ASP A 106 -5.89 21.46 10.10
N GLN A 107 -5.67 20.89 8.91
CA GLN A 107 -5.97 19.47 8.58
C GLN A 107 -7.44 19.09 8.80
N THR A 108 -8.34 20.05 8.55
CA THR A 108 -9.78 19.78 8.51
C THR A 108 -10.19 19.25 7.14
N HIS A 109 -11.07 18.25 7.14
CA HIS A 109 -11.56 17.59 5.93
C HIS A 109 -13.09 17.57 5.93
N GLN A 110 -13.71 18.02 4.84
CA GLN A 110 -15.17 18.02 4.70
C GLN A 110 -15.72 16.64 4.35
N ASN A 111 -15.01 15.89 3.51
CA ASN A 111 -15.40 14.54 3.13
C ASN A 111 -14.93 13.54 4.19
N GLN A 112 -15.62 12.41 4.30
CA GLN A 112 -15.26 11.32 5.20
C GLN A 112 -14.28 10.36 4.53
N ALA A 113 -13.65 9.50 5.34
CA ALA A 113 -12.88 8.39 4.80
C ALA A 113 -13.74 7.53 3.88
N GLY A 114 -13.18 7.09 2.75
CA GLY A 114 -13.87 6.29 1.75
C GLY A 114 -14.69 7.05 0.71
N ASP A 115 -14.99 8.33 0.95
CA ASP A 115 -15.60 9.16 -0.09
C ASP A 115 -14.62 9.38 -1.25
N ASP A 116 -15.07 9.18 -2.48
CA ASP A 116 -14.31 9.53 -3.68
C ASP A 116 -14.01 11.04 -3.74
N GLY A 117 -12.98 11.43 -4.48
CA GLY A 117 -12.64 12.84 -4.64
C GLY A 117 -11.55 13.15 -5.65
N SER A 118 -11.32 14.44 -5.87
CA SER A 118 -10.30 14.94 -6.81
C SER A 118 -9.95 16.41 -6.50
N PRO A 119 -8.74 16.89 -6.85
CA PRO A 119 -7.64 16.16 -7.48
C PRO A 119 -6.79 15.36 -6.49
N PHE A 120 -6.62 15.83 -5.26
CA PHE A 120 -5.90 15.13 -4.18
C PHE A 120 -6.40 15.63 -2.82
N CYS A 121 -6.53 14.74 -1.84
CA CYS A 121 -6.83 15.11 -0.45
C CYS A 121 -5.56 14.97 0.39
N SER A 122 -5.21 15.99 1.19
CA SER A 122 -3.98 15.97 2.01
C SER A 122 -4.00 14.95 3.16
N ALA A 123 -5.14 14.29 3.40
CA ALA A 123 -5.28 13.15 4.30
C ALA A 123 -5.03 11.80 3.61
N LEU A 124 -4.66 11.76 2.32
CA LEU A 124 -4.28 10.51 1.65
C LEU A 124 -2.76 10.32 1.66
N VAL A 125 -2.31 9.21 2.23
CA VAL A 125 -0.88 8.87 2.33
C VAL A 125 -0.53 7.76 1.35
N PRO A 126 0.32 7.99 0.34
CA PRO A 126 0.71 6.96 -0.62
C PRO A 126 1.55 5.88 0.06
N ILE A 127 1.21 4.60 -0.17
CA ILE A 127 1.88 3.43 0.40
C ILE A 127 2.41 2.46 -0.66
N SER A 128 1.94 2.58 -1.91
CA SER A 128 2.44 1.79 -3.04
C SER A 128 2.29 2.57 -4.34
N THR A 129 3.09 2.24 -5.35
CA THR A 129 2.99 2.80 -6.71
C THR A 129 3.04 1.71 -7.75
N ASP A 130 2.38 1.92 -8.89
CA ASP A 130 2.53 1.06 -10.07
C ASP A 130 3.62 1.55 -11.05
N GLY A 131 4.27 2.69 -10.73
CA GLY A 131 5.26 3.38 -11.55
C GLY A 131 4.72 4.04 -12.82
N THR A 132 3.42 4.02 -13.07
CA THR A 132 2.76 4.77 -14.16
C THR A 132 2.16 6.10 -13.67
N GLY A 133 2.21 6.31 -12.35
CA GLY A 133 1.68 7.50 -11.68
C GLY A 133 0.49 7.18 -10.78
N ALA A 134 -0.06 5.95 -10.84
CA ALA A 134 -1.06 5.52 -9.89
C ALA A 134 -0.40 5.17 -8.55
N ALA A 135 -1.17 5.39 -7.48
CA ALA A 135 -0.77 5.03 -6.13
C ALA A 135 -1.92 4.38 -5.38
N LEU A 136 -1.59 3.45 -4.50
CA LEU A 136 -2.47 3.10 -3.39
C LEU A 136 -2.15 4.03 -2.23
N CYS A 137 -3.20 4.60 -1.65
CA CYS A 137 -3.10 5.54 -0.54
C CYS A 137 -3.90 5.03 0.64
N VAL A 138 -3.43 5.26 1.86
CA VAL A 138 -4.21 5.09 3.08
C VAL A 138 -4.96 6.37 3.38
N ASP A 139 -6.24 6.25 3.68
CA ASP A 139 -7.13 7.38 3.95
C ASP A 139 -7.18 7.74 5.43
N LEU A 140 -6.69 8.94 5.76
CA LEU A 140 -6.62 9.43 7.13
C LEU A 140 -7.78 10.37 7.50
N ARG A 141 -8.74 10.57 6.60
CA ARG A 141 -9.95 11.34 6.93
C ARG A 141 -10.69 10.68 8.10
N SER A 142 -11.50 11.45 8.81
CA SER A 142 -12.36 10.91 9.85
C SER A 142 -13.51 10.11 9.25
N GLY A 143 -13.99 9.10 9.96
CA GLY A 143 -15.13 8.28 9.54
C GLY A 143 -14.95 6.83 9.98
N ASP A 144 -15.94 6.00 9.70
CA ASP A 144 -15.89 4.57 10.01
C ASP A 144 -14.82 3.84 9.17
N ASP A 145 -14.50 4.37 8.00
CA ASP A 145 -13.51 3.80 7.07
C ASP A 145 -12.10 4.42 7.22
N HIS A 146 -11.81 5.08 8.36
CA HIS A 146 -10.47 5.61 8.63
C HIS A 146 -9.41 4.50 8.57
N GLY A 147 -8.39 4.71 7.73
CA GLY A 147 -7.32 3.75 7.48
C GLY A 147 -7.52 2.85 6.26
N MET A 148 -8.64 2.99 5.53
CA MET A 148 -8.88 2.22 4.33
C MET A 148 -7.92 2.55 3.19
N ILE A 149 -7.79 1.62 2.24
CA ILE A 149 -6.96 1.83 1.05
C ILE A 149 -7.82 2.42 -0.06
N MET A 150 -7.38 3.55 -0.58
CA MET A 150 -7.89 4.23 -1.76
C MET A 150 -6.94 4.02 -2.92
N ILE A 151 -7.46 3.95 -4.14
CA ILE A 151 -6.66 4.04 -5.35
C ILE A 151 -6.70 5.46 -5.87
N MET A 152 -5.55 6.02 -6.19
CA MET A 152 -5.41 7.30 -6.85
C MET A 152 -4.84 7.06 -8.24
N ALA A 153 -5.58 7.48 -9.27
CA ALA A 153 -5.21 7.30 -10.67
C ALA A 153 -4.92 8.67 -11.32
N PRO A 154 -3.86 8.78 -12.16
CA PRO A 154 -3.52 10.03 -12.82
C PRO A 154 -4.69 10.57 -13.65
N GLY A 155 -5.19 11.76 -13.30
CA GLY A 155 -6.27 12.44 -14.02
C GLY A 155 -7.70 12.06 -13.60
N ASP A 156 -7.88 10.97 -12.85
CA ASP A 156 -9.20 10.46 -12.44
C ASP A 156 -9.53 10.75 -10.96
N GLY A 157 -8.57 11.24 -10.18
CA GLY A 157 -8.72 11.49 -8.75
C GLY A 157 -8.46 10.24 -7.91
N PHE A 158 -9.24 10.05 -6.85
CA PHE A 158 -9.12 8.91 -5.95
C PHE A 158 -10.49 8.31 -5.61
N SER A 159 -10.51 6.99 -5.42
CA SER A 159 -11.70 6.23 -5.05
C SER A 159 -11.41 5.03 -4.16
N ALA A 160 -12.44 4.52 -3.51
CA ALA A 160 -12.35 3.38 -2.61
C ALA A 160 -11.88 2.10 -3.32
N THR A 161 -10.96 1.36 -2.70
CA THR A 161 -10.71 -0.05 -3.03
C THR A 161 -11.60 -0.96 -2.18
N HIS A 162 -11.51 -2.27 -2.39
CA HIS A 162 -12.17 -3.25 -1.53
C HIS A 162 -11.41 -3.53 -0.22
N TRP A 163 -10.19 -3.00 -0.06
CA TRP A 163 -9.42 -3.16 1.17
C TRP A 163 -9.77 -2.06 2.18
N GLY A 164 -10.42 -2.47 3.28
CA GLY A 164 -10.76 -1.60 4.40
C GLY A 164 -9.57 -1.21 5.28
N SER A 165 -8.40 -1.82 5.08
CA SER A 165 -7.18 -1.56 5.85
C SER A 165 -5.93 -2.15 5.18
N VAL A 166 -4.74 -1.82 5.70
CA VAL A 166 -3.49 -2.49 5.30
C VAL A 166 -3.52 -3.96 5.71
N THR A 167 -4.12 -4.26 6.85
CA THR A 167 -4.30 -5.65 7.31
C THR A 167 -5.13 -6.47 6.33
N ASP A 168 -6.21 -5.92 5.76
CA ASP A 168 -7.04 -6.61 4.77
C ASP A 168 -6.27 -6.89 3.49
N MET A 169 -5.50 -5.92 3.01
CA MET A 169 -4.62 -6.09 1.84
C MET A 169 -3.57 -7.19 2.07
N LEU A 170 -2.91 -7.19 3.23
CA LEU A 170 -1.93 -8.23 3.57
C LEU A 170 -2.58 -9.60 3.75
N THR A 171 -3.81 -9.64 4.28
CA THR A 171 -4.59 -10.88 4.41
C THR A 171 -4.84 -11.50 3.04
N GLU A 172 -5.32 -10.71 2.08
CA GLU A 172 -5.53 -11.18 0.71
C GLU A 172 -4.22 -11.65 0.04
N ILE A 173 -3.13 -10.91 0.20
CA ILE A 173 -1.82 -11.33 -0.34
C ILE A 173 -1.41 -12.68 0.25
N ALA A 174 -1.52 -12.85 1.58
CA ALA A 174 -1.18 -14.10 2.26
C ALA A 174 -2.05 -15.26 1.78
N GLU A 175 -3.37 -15.07 1.71
CA GLU A 175 -4.33 -16.09 1.26
C GLU A 175 -4.06 -16.52 -0.19
N ARG A 176 -3.85 -15.57 -1.10
CA ARG A 176 -3.59 -15.88 -2.51
C ARG A 176 -2.25 -16.57 -2.74
N LEU A 177 -1.21 -16.19 -1.99
CA LEU A 177 0.10 -16.87 -2.03
C LEU A 177 0.02 -18.28 -1.44
N ASP A 178 -0.70 -18.46 -0.34
CA ASP A 178 -0.89 -19.76 0.30
C ASP A 178 -1.67 -20.71 -0.62
N SER A 179 -2.73 -20.21 -1.24
CA SER A 179 -3.49 -20.98 -2.23
C SER A 179 -2.65 -21.38 -3.44
N TYR A 180 -1.78 -20.49 -3.93
CA TYR A 180 -0.82 -20.82 -4.98
C TYR A 180 0.15 -21.93 -4.54
N ALA A 181 0.72 -21.82 -3.34
CA ALA A 181 1.69 -22.79 -2.81
C ALA A 181 1.07 -24.18 -2.62
N HIS A 182 -0.20 -24.25 -2.22
CA HIS A 182 -0.91 -25.50 -1.96
C HIS A 182 -1.75 -26.01 -3.15
N GLY A 183 -1.79 -25.27 -4.27
CA GLY A 183 -2.59 -25.61 -5.44
C GLY A 183 -4.09 -25.67 -5.15
N THR A 184 -4.59 -24.85 -4.23
CA THR A 184 -6.01 -24.76 -3.89
C THR A 184 -6.68 -23.67 -4.72
N GLU A 185 -7.88 -23.93 -5.26
CA GLU A 185 -8.66 -22.89 -5.95
C GLU A 185 -9.20 -21.87 -4.93
N LEU A 186 -9.14 -20.59 -5.29
CA LEU A 186 -9.78 -19.54 -4.50
C LEU A 186 -11.30 -19.57 -4.69
N PRO A 187 -12.09 -19.22 -3.65
CA PRO A 187 -13.56 -19.24 -3.71
C PRO A 187 -14.16 -18.22 -4.68
N TYR A 188 -13.35 -17.28 -5.17
CA TYR A 188 -13.73 -16.22 -6.11
C TYR A 188 -12.88 -16.32 -7.38
N GLY A 189 -13.41 -15.91 -8.54
CA GLY A 189 -12.73 -15.99 -9.85
C GLY A 189 -11.49 -15.10 -10.01
N GLU A 190 -10.98 -14.56 -8.92
CA GLU A 190 -9.69 -13.87 -8.86
C GLU A 190 -8.59 -14.90 -9.11
N LYS A 191 -7.79 -14.61 -10.12
CA LYS A 191 -6.76 -15.55 -10.56
C LYS A 191 -5.61 -15.55 -9.56
N HIS A 192 -5.09 -16.75 -9.27
CA HIS A 192 -3.87 -16.91 -8.48
C HIS A 192 -2.73 -16.05 -9.01
N PRO A 193 -1.83 -15.56 -8.14
CA PRO A 193 -0.56 -15.07 -8.62
C PRO A 193 0.15 -16.19 -9.39
N THR A 194 0.94 -15.80 -10.38
CA THR A 194 1.85 -16.70 -11.07
C THR A 194 3.28 -16.34 -10.72
N VAL A 195 4.19 -17.29 -10.81
CA VAL A 195 5.62 -17.03 -10.62
C VAL A 195 6.35 -17.29 -11.94
N THR A 196 7.16 -16.33 -12.37
CA THR A 196 7.97 -16.48 -13.58
C THR A 196 9.10 -17.49 -13.38
N THR A 197 9.74 -17.92 -14.46
CA THR A 197 10.94 -18.78 -14.38
C THR A 197 12.10 -18.15 -13.62
N GLU A 198 12.10 -16.83 -13.47
CA GLU A 198 13.11 -16.07 -12.72
C GLU A 198 12.76 -15.92 -11.24
N GLY A 199 11.62 -16.47 -10.80
CA GLY A 199 11.17 -16.41 -9.41
C GLY A 199 10.50 -15.08 -9.05
N MET A 200 9.93 -14.36 -10.02
CA MET A 200 9.20 -13.12 -9.78
C MET A 200 7.70 -13.39 -9.68
N LEU A 201 7.06 -12.82 -8.67
CA LEU A 201 5.62 -12.82 -8.50
C LEU A 201 4.95 -11.94 -9.56
N HIS A 202 3.88 -12.44 -10.17
CA HIS A 202 3.07 -11.71 -11.14
C HIS A 202 1.60 -11.86 -10.81
N TRP A 203 0.94 -10.72 -10.62
CA TRP A 203 -0.51 -10.65 -10.45
C TRP A 203 -1.21 -10.57 -11.81
N PRO A 204 -2.20 -11.42 -12.07
CA PRO A 204 -2.92 -11.50 -13.34
C PRO A 204 -3.90 -10.34 -13.60
#